data_AF-A0A2Z6QBP8-F1
#
_entry.id   AF-A0A2Z6QBP8-F1
#
_cell.length_a   1.000
_cell.length_b   1.000
_cell.length_c   1.000
_cell.angle_alpha   90.00
_cell.angle_beta   90.00
_cell.angle_gamma   90.00
#
_symmetry.space_group_name_H-M   'P 1'
#
loop_
_entity.id
_entity.type
_entity.pdbx_description
1 polymer ?
#
loop_
_entity_poly.entity_id
_entity_poly.type
_entity_poly.pdbx_seq_one_letter_code
_entity_poly.pdbx_strand_id
1 'polypeptide(L)'
;MSITLLCLTLANAFPVYIDKNSLVGDLKDVIKAKQKPFFDSIPTKDIKLWKVKIPDEHGDQLSNLSLQDQPELFATREIVDYWSK
;
A
#
# COMPACT_ATOMS: atom_id res chain seq x y z
N MET A 1 -3.95 -17.07 4.52
CA MET A 1 -3.48 -16.53 5.82
C MET A 1 -3.46 -15.02 5.68
N SER A 2 -4.08 -14.28 6.58
CA SER A 2 -4.16 -12.82 6.50
C SER A 2 -2.86 -12.13 6.93
N ILE A 3 -2.60 -10.98 6.33
CA ILE A 3 -1.55 -10.03 6.71
C ILE A 3 -2.19 -8.67 7.01
N THR A 4 -1.56 -7.90 7.90
CA THR A 4 -1.90 -6.50 8.14
C THR A 4 -0.85 -5.63 7.48
N LEU A 5 -1.27 -4.76 6.57
CA LEU A 5 -0.42 -3.77 5.90
C LEU A 5 -0.77 -2.37 6.42
N LEU A 6 0.23 -1.52 6.66
CA LEU A 6 0.02 -0.11 6.94
C LEU A 6 0.09 0.67 5.62
N CYS A 7 -1.04 1.26 5.21
CA CYS A 7 -1.10 2.11 4.03
C CYS A 7 -0.90 3.56 4.46
N LEU A 8 0.08 4.22 3.83
CA LEU A 8 0.45 5.60 4.10
C LEU A 8 -0.13 6.50 3.02
N THR A 9 -0.66 7.63 3.46
CA THR A 9 -1.03 8.78 2.63
C THR A 9 -0.23 10.00 3.10
N LEU A 10 -0.34 11.12 2.39
CA LEU A 10 0.43 12.34 2.69
C LEU A 10 0.31 12.82 4.15
N ALA A 11 -0.77 12.50 4.85
CA ALA A 11 -1.03 12.98 6.21
C ALA A 11 -1.33 11.89 7.24
N ASN A 12 -1.62 10.65 6.81
CA ASN A 12 -2.15 9.61 7.70
C ASN A 12 -1.70 8.21 7.30
N ALA A 13 -1.61 7.33 8.29
CA ALA A 13 -1.47 5.88 8.11
C ALA A 13 -2.75 5.16 8.52
N PHE A 14 -3.11 4.10 7.83
CA PHE A 14 -4.24 3.25 8.25
C PHE A 14 -3.94 1.76 7.97
N PRO A 15 -4.41 0.86 8.85
CA PRO A 15 -4.22 -0.57 8.64
C PRO A 15 -5.14 -1.09 7.54
N VAL A 16 -4.68 -2.05 6.76
CA VAL A 16 -5.44 -2.81 5.77
C VAL A 16 -5.25 -4.29 6.06
N TYR A 17 -6.35 -5.01 6.23
CA TYR A 17 -6.36 -6.45 6.45
C TYR A 17 -6.72 -7.14 5.14
N ILE A 18 -5.89 -8.07 4.70
CA ILE A 18 -6.06 -8.77 3.42
C ILE A 18 -5.41 -10.15 3.48
N ASP A 19 -5.85 -11.09 2.66
CA ASP A 19 -5.16 -12.38 2.54
C ASP A 19 -3.80 -12.17 1.84
N LYS A 20 -2.75 -12.79 2.36
CA LYS A 20 -1.40 -12.62 1.79
C LYS A 20 -1.26 -13.21 0.39
N ASN A 21 -2.13 -14.15 0.01
CA ASN A 21 -2.15 -14.75 -1.33
C ASN A 21 -3.08 -13.97 -2.28
N SER A 22 -3.77 -12.93 -1.80
CA SER A 22 -4.53 -12.02 -2.69
C SER A 22 -3.59 -11.23 -3.58
N LEU A 23 -4.12 -10.76 -4.71
CA LEU A 23 -3.39 -9.93 -5.64
C LEU A 23 -3.27 -8.50 -5.10
N VAL A 24 -2.26 -7.78 -5.56
CA VAL A 24 -2.14 -6.33 -5.32
C VAL A 24 -3.35 -5.58 -5.92
N GLY A 25 -3.99 -6.11 -6.97
CA GLY A 25 -5.27 -5.59 -7.46
C GLY A 25 -6.34 -5.54 -6.38
N ASP A 26 -6.52 -6.64 -5.64
CA ASP A 26 -7.48 -6.73 -4.53
C ASP A 26 -7.12 -5.73 -3.42
N LEU A 27 -5.82 -5.56 -3.13
CA LEU A 27 -5.35 -4.56 -2.18
C LEU A 27 -5.76 -3.13 -2.57
N LYS A 28 -5.67 -2.78 -3.87
CA LYS A 28 -6.10 -1.47 -4.37
C LYS A 28 -7.60 -1.25 -4.16
N ASP A 29 -8.42 -2.26 -4.40
CA ASP A 29 -9.87 -2.17 -4.19
C ASP A 29 -10.22 -2.00 -2.71
N VAL A 30 -9.56 -2.74 -1.81
CA VAL A 30 -9.76 -2.59 -0.36
C VAL A 30 -9.35 -1.19 0.11
N ILE A 31 -8.21 -0.67 -0.37
CA ILE A 31 -7.76 0.71 -0.06
C ILE A 31 -8.79 1.73 -0.55
N LYS A 32 -9.24 1.61 -1.81
CA LYS A 32 -10.24 2.51 -2.39
C LYS A 32 -11.54 2.51 -1.59
N ALA A 33 -12.03 1.33 -1.20
CA ALA A 33 -13.23 1.19 -0.39
C ALA A 33 -13.08 1.81 1.01
N LYS A 34 -11.90 1.67 1.62
CA LYS A 34 -11.63 2.18 2.97
C LYS A 34 -11.45 3.70 3.03
N GLN A 35 -11.04 4.30 1.92
CA GLN A 35 -10.79 5.74 1.82
C GLN A 35 -11.91 6.49 1.10
N LYS A 36 -13.12 5.92 1.01
CA LYS A 36 -14.27 6.65 0.47
C LYS A 36 -14.56 7.91 1.30
N PRO A 37 -14.92 9.03 0.64
CA PRO A 37 -15.10 9.20 -0.80
C PRO A 37 -13.83 9.62 -1.57
N PHE A 38 -12.67 9.72 -0.89
CA PHE A 38 -11.45 10.34 -1.40
C PHE A 38 -10.97 9.77 -2.74
N PHE A 39 -11.09 8.46 -2.94
CA PHE A 39 -10.68 7.79 -4.18
C PHE A 39 -11.83 7.38 -5.10
N ASP A 40 -13.08 7.79 -4.84
CA ASP A 40 -14.23 7.31 -5.63
C ASP A 40 -14.10 7.68 -7.12
N SER A 41 -13.58 8.87 -7.41
CA SER A 41 -13.37 9.37 -8.78
C SER A 41 -12.16 8.76 -9.50
N ILE A 42 -11.27 8.05 -8.80
CA ILE A 42 -10.05 7.46 -9.38
C ILE A 42 -10.31 5.99 -9.70
N PRO A 43 -10.20 5.53 -10.96
CA PRO A 43 -10.31 4.10 -11.27
C PRO A 43 -9.26 3.28 -10.50
N THR A 44 -9.64 2.11 -9.96
CA THR A 44 -8.72 1.27 -9.16
C THR A 44 -7.42 0.97 -9.91
N LYS A 45 -7.48 0.73 -11.22
CA LYS A 45 -6.31 0.45 -12.07
C LYS A 45 -5.28 1.58 -12.09
N ASP A 46 -5.69 2.82 -11.85
CA ASP A 46 -4.85 4.00 -11.91
C ASP A 46 -4.21 4.31 -10.54
N ILE A 47 -4.65 3.64 -9.47
CA ILE A 47 -4.01 3.71 -8.15
C ILE A 47 -2.67 3.00 -8.23
N LYS A 48 -1.58 3.70 -7.93
CA LYS A 48 -0.24 3.13 -7.80
C LYS A 48 0.11 2.93 -6.32
N LEU A 49 0.80 1.84 -6.03
CA LEU A 49 1.23 1.49 -4.68
C LEU A 49 2.71 1.16 -4.72
N TRP A 50 3.44 1.53 -3.67
CA TRP A 50 4.86 1.23 -3.51
C TRP A 50 5.08 0.52 -2.18
N LYS A 51 5.98 -0.47 -2.16
CA LYS A 51 6.44 -1.02 -0.88
C LYS A 51 7.51 -0.10 -0.33
N VAL A 52 7.18 0.55 0.78
CA VAL A 52 8.10 1.41 1.52
C VAL A 52 8.62 0.69 2.75
N LYS A 53 9.92 0.81 3.03
CA LYS A 53 10.51 0.38 4.31
C LYS A 53 10.79 1.62 5.16
N ILE A 54 10.07 1.78 6.26
CA ILE A 54 10.26 2.89 7.19
C ILE A 54 10.98 2.36 8.43
N PRO A 55 12.13 2.95 8.82
CA PRO A 55 12.77 2.64 10.09
C PRO A 55 11.89 3.08 11.26
N ASP A 56 11.76 2.24 12.28
CA ASP A 56 10.90 2.49 13.46
C ASP A 56 11.35 3.70 14.29
N GLU A 57 12.63 4.08 14.18
CA GLU A 57 13.28 5.06 15.04
C GLU A 57 13.17 6.51 14.54
N HIS A 58 12.66 6.74 13.31
CA HIS A 58 12.76 8.05 12.62
C HIS A 58 11.48 8.44 11.89
N GLY A 59 10.49 8.95 12.63
CA GLY A 59 9.26 9.52 12.05
C GLY A 59 9.50 10.76 11.17
N ASP A 60 10.63 11.45 11.36
CA ASP A 60 11.09 12.59 10.56
C ASP A 60 11.46 12.22 9.11
N GLN A 61 11.71 10.94 8.84
CA GLN A 61 11.99 10.45 7.48
C GLN A 61 10.74 10.32 6.60
N LEU A 62 9.54 10.33 7.18
CA LEU A 62 8.28 10.32 6.42
C LEU A 62 8.16 11.55 5.50
N SER A 63 8.62 12.71 5.95
CA SER A 63 8.56 13.97 5.18
C SER A 63 9.53 13.99 4.00
N ASN A 64 10.59 13.19 4.04
CA ASN A 64 11.64 13.13 3.02
C ASN A 64 11.58 11.84 2.17
N LEU A 65 10.45 11.13 2.23
CA LEU A 65 10.32 9.79 1.68
C LEU A 65 10.23 9.85 0.14
N SER A 66 11.34 9.53 -0.53
CA SER A 66 11.38 9.43 -2.00
C SER A 66 10.75 8.12 -2.47
N LEU A 67 9.70 8.22 -3.29
CA LEU A 67 9.06 7.08 -3.94
C LEU A 67 9.81 6.60 -5.20
N GLN A 68 10.77 7.39 -5.73
CA GLN A 68 11.47 7.06 -6.98
C GLN A 68 12.28 5.76 -6.90
N ASP A 69 12.85 5.47 -5.74
CA ASP A 69 13.68 4.28 -5.53
C ASP A 69 12.91 3.10 -4.92
N GLN A 70 11.60 3.27 -4.67
CA GLN A 70 10.80 2.23 -4.02
C GLN A 70 10.19 1.28 -5.06
N PRO A 71 10.16 -0.03 -4.80
CA PRO A 71 9.55 -0.99 -5.71
C PRO A 71 8.04 -0.77 -5.80
N GLU A 72 7.55 -0.45 -7.01
CA GLU A 72 6.12 -0.40 -7.32
C GLU A 72 5.50 -1.79 -7.18
N LEU A 73 4.31 -1.85 -6.57
CA LEU A 73 3.51 -3.05 -6.43
C LEU A 73 2.63 -3.23 -7.67
N PHE A 74 2.97 -4.22 -8.49
CA PHE A 74 2.19 -4.59 -9.67
C PHE A 74 0.91 -5.34 -9.29
N ALA A 75 -0.21 -4.92 -9.87
CA ALA A 75 -1.56 -5.44 -9.59
C ALA A 75 -1.70 -6.96 -9.83
N THR A 76 -0.86 -7.55 -10.68
CA THR A 76 -0.88 -8.97 -11.06
C THR A 76 -0.08 -9.88 -10.14
N ARG A 77 0.66 -9.31 -9.18
CA ARG A 77 1.48 -10.08 -8.23
C ARG A 77 0.70 -10.34 -6.95
N GLU A 78 0.98 -11.46 -6.31
CA GLU A 78 0.45 -11.74 -4.98
C GLU A 78 1.14 -10.84 -3.96
N ILE A 79 0.43 -10.51 -2.89
CA ILE A 79 0.99 -9.69 -1.81
C ILE A 79 2.21 -10.39 -1.22
N VAL A 80 2.13 -11.69 -0.96
CA VAL A 80 3.22 -12.46 -0.35
C VAL A 80 4.54 -12.36 -1.11
N ASP A 81 4.53 -12.21 -2.45
CA ASP A 81 5.74 -12.04 -3.28
C ASP A 81 6.62 -10.88 -2.83
N TYR A 82 6.02 -9.83 -2.25
CA TYR A 82 6.75 -8.63 -1.81
C TYR A 82 7.23 -8.72 -0.37
N TRP A 83 6.58 -9.51 0.50
CA TRP A 83 6.91 -9.59 1.93
C TRP A 83 7.57 -10.91 2.37
N SER A 84 7.75 -11.87 1.46
CA SER A 84 8.40 -13.16 1.72
C SER A 84 9.93 -13.16 1.54
N LYS A 85 10.56 -11.98 1.42
CA LYS A 85 12.02 -11.81 1.35
C LYS A 85 12.62 -11.36 2.66
#